data_AF-A0AAD3CXV6-F1
#
_entry.id   AF-A0AAD3CXV6-F1
#
_cell.length_a   1.000
_cell.length_b   1.000
_cell.length_c   1.000
_cell.angle_alpha   90.00
_cell.angle_beta   90.00
_cell.angle_gamma   90.00
#
_symmetry.space_group_name_H-M   'P 1'
#
loop_
_entity.id
_entity.type
_entity.pdbx_description
1 polymer ?
#
loop_
_entity_poly.entity_id
_entity_poly.type
_entity_poly.pdbx_seq_one_letter_code
_entity_poly.pdbx_strand_id
1 'polypeptide(L)'
;MTHAKTCREVYDDMNAKLKEGMVRNYTSLIKMQDFTVATELFPIKALEVYSAYNLGDDIKEEDREKYFSAHRGGSQGDYREDMKDKIANVVDCLIKFPRSKRAVITIPNTSTPKHENDDDAKCMREMHFYLDGNALNATVLMRAQAAEIFPKNIHFVGSLMDKVASTISEKKALDGQDKISVGQLFYLATTLVSVRED
;
A
#
# COMPACT_ATOMS: atom_id res chain seq x y z
N MET A 1 -18.59 -16.48 4.45
CA MET A 1 -17.23 -16.09 4.03
C MET A 1 -17.36 -14.88 3.14
N THR A 2 -16.70 -13.77 3.46
CA THR A 2 -16.67 -12.58 2.61
C THR A 2 -15.82 -12.90 1.38
N HIS A 3 -16.39 -12.80 0.18
CA HIS A 3 -15.63 -13.02 -1.05
C HIS A 3 -14.60 -11.89 -1.24
N ALA A 4 -13.35 -12.25 -1.53
CA ALA A 4 -12.31 -11.29 -1.85
C ALA A 4 -12.61 -10.58 -3.18
N LYS A 5 -12.54 -9.25 -3.18
CA LYS A 5 -12.80 -8.36 -4.32
C LYS A 5 -11.50 -8.03 -5.05
N THR A 6 -11.57 -7.70 -6.33
CA THR A 6 -10.47 -7.06 -7.08
C THR A 6 -10.26 -5.62 -6.62
N CYS A 7 -9.09 -5.03 -6.93
CA CYS A 7 -8.84 -3.62 -6.60
C CYS A 7 -9.85 -2.68 -7.29
N ARG A 8 -10.28 -3.00 -8.52
CA ARG A 8 -11.32 -2.24 -9.22
C ARG A 8 -12.67 -2.29 -8.49
N GLU A 9 -13.12 -3.48 -8.11
CA GLU A 9 -14.39 -3.63 -7.38
C GLU A 9 -14.37 -2.92 -6.03
N VAL A 10 -13.22 -2.86 -5.36
CA VAL A 10 -13.04 -2.09 -4.12
C VAL A 10 -13.13 -0.59 -4.38
N TYR A 11 -12.48 -0.10 -5.43
CA TYR A 11 -12.57 1.31 -5.84
C TYR A 11 -14.03 1.71 -6.14
N ASP A 12 -14.76 0.87 -6.88
CA ASP A 12 -16.16 1.14 -7.22
C ASP A 12 -17.06 1.10 -5.98
N ASP A 13 -16.81 0.14 -5.06
CA ASP A 13 -17.52 0.03 -3.77
C ASP A 13 -17.29 1.24 -2.86
N MET A 14 -16.05 1.74 -2.77
CA MET A 14 -15.74 2.97 -2.04
C MET A 14 -16.55 4.15 -2.59
N ASN A 15 -16.51 4.37 -3.91
CA ASN A 15 -17.24 5.47 -4.56
C ASN A 15 -18.75 5.34 -4.40
N ALA A 16 -19.30 4.12 -4.45
CA ALA A 16 -20.72 3.89 -4.24
C ALA A 16 -21.17 4.26 -2.81
N LYS A 17 -20.41 3.84 -1.79
CA LYS A 17 -20.72 4.12 -0.38
C LYS A 17 -20.60 5.59 -0.02
N LEU A 18 -19.68 6.30 -0.65
CA LEU A 18 -19.42 7.71 -0.38
C LEU A 18 -20.49 8.66 -0.91
N LYS A 19 -21.46 8.16 -1.70
CA LYS A 19 -22.67 8.92 -2.07
C LYS A 19 -23.51 9.32 -0.85
N GLU A 20 -23.38 8.58 0.25
CA GLU A 20 -24.09 8.82 1.51
C GLU A 20 -23.26 9.61 2.54
N GLY A 21 -22.04 10.02 2.16
CA GLY A 21 -21.09 10.73 3.02
C GLY A 21 -19.93 9.86 3.51
N MET A 22 -19.18 10.39 4.48
CA MET A 22 -18.01 9.73 5.06
C MET A 22 -18.36 8.40 5.72
N VAL A 23 -17.51 7.38 5.52
CA VAL A 23 -17.65 6.06 6.14
C VAL A 23 -16.57 5.85 7.19
N ARG A 24 -16.94 5.38 8.38
CA ARG A 24 -15.99 4.96 9.44
C ARG A 24 -15.69 3.47 9.32
N ASN A 25 -14.44 3.10 9.59
CA ASN A 25 -13.97 1.71 9.64
C ASN A 25 -14.32 0.89 8.39
N TYR A 26 -14.01 1.44 7.21
CA TYR A 26 -14.15 0.71 5.97
C TYR A 26 -13.19 -0.48 5.94
N THR A 27 -13.71 -1.67 5.63
CA THR A 27 -12.91 -2.88 5.48
C THR A 27 -13.20 -3.59 4.17
N SER A 28 -12.17 -4.16 3.54
CA SER A 28 -12.33 -5.07 2.41
C SER A 28 -11.24 -6.13 2.40
N LEU A 29 -11.56 -7.31 1.87
CA LEU A 29 -10.57 -8.33 1.52
C LEU A 29 -10.31 -8.23 0.02
N ILE A 30 -9.06 -7.99 -0.37
CA ILE A 30 -8.67 -7.63 -1.74
C ILE A 30 -7.75 -8.69 -2.33
N LYS A 31 -8.01 -9.09 -3.58
CA LYS A 31 -7.12 -9.90 -4.41
C LYS A 31 -6.04 -9.00 -5.01
N MET A 32 -4.78 -9.27 -4.69
CA MET A 32 -3.66 -8.39 -5.03
C MET A 32 -2.85 -8.87 -6.25
N GLN A 33 -3.33 -9.88 -6.99
CA GLN A 33 -2.69 -10.34 -8.24
C GLN A 33 -2.69 -9.28 -9.33
N ASP A 34 -3.73 -8.44 -9.34
CA ASP A 34 -3.80 -7.21 -10.13
C ASP A 34 -4.21 -6.06 -9.21
N PHE A 35 -3.23 -5.21 -8.91
CA PHE A 35 -3.39 -4.03 -8.06
C PHE A 35 -3.51 -2.72 -8.86
N THR A 36 -3.61 -2.80 -10.19
CA THR A 36 -3.67 -1.61 -11.04
C THR A 36 -5.10 -1.11 -11.17
N VAL A 37 -5.33 0.12 -10.72
CA VAL A 37 -6.61 0.82 -10.89
C VAL A 37 -6.34 2.13 -11.64
N ALA A 38 -6.17 2.05 -12.96
CA ALA A 38 -5.94 3.26 -13.75
C ALA A 38 -7.19 4.17 -13.77
N THR A 39 -6.96 5.48 -13.67
CA THR A 39 -7.96 6.55 -13.81
C THR A 39 -7.35 7.73 -14.58
N GLU A 40 -8.15 8.73 -14.96
CA GLU A 40 -7.60 9.95 -15.56
C GLU A 40 -6.63 10.68 -14.62
N LEU A 41 -6.97 10.74 -13.33
CA LEU A 41 -6.10 11.32 -12.32
C LEU A 41 -4.82 10.50 -12.13
N PHE A 42 -4.92 9.17 -12.20
CA PHE A 42 -3.82 8.23 -12.01
C PHE A 42 -3.65 7.31 -13.23
N PRO A 43 -3.03 7.80 -14.32
CA PRO A 43 -2.61 6.93 -15.40
C PRO A 43 -1.53 5.96 -14.90
N ILE A 44 -1.36 4.81 -15.58
CA ILE A 44 -0.43 3.74 -15.18
C ILE A 44 0.96 4.29 -14.84
N LYS A 45 1.52 5.14 -15.71
CA LYS A 45 2.85 5.70 -15.48
C LYS A 45 2.94 6.54 -14.20
N ALA A 46 1.88 7.26 -13.84
CA ALA A 46 1.86 7.98 -12.57
C ALA A 46 1.91 7.00 -11.38
N LEU A 47 1.10 5.93 -11.43
CA LEU A 47 1.07 4.90 -10.39
C LEU A 47 2.45 4.25 -10.18
N GLU A 48 3.11 3.88 -11.28
CA GLU A 48 4.47 3.31 -11.29
C GLU A 48 5.47 4.26 -10.64
N VAL A 49 5.49 5.54 -11.06
CA VAL A 49 6.47 6.52 -10.56
C VAL A 49 6.25 6.78 -9.06
N TYR A 50 5.00 6.95 -8.61
CA TYR A 50 4.70 7.13 -7.18
C TYR A 50 5.12 5.92 -6.34
N SER A 51 4.94 4.71 -6.87
CA SER A 51 5.27 3.48 -6.15
C SER A 51 6.77 3.27 -6.09
N ALA A 52 7.49 3.44 -7.20
CA ALA A 52 8.95 3.39 -7.26
C ALA A 52 9.56 4.41 -6.28
N TYR A 53 9.07 5.65 -6.32
CA TYR A 53 9.48 6.69 -5.39
C TYR A 53 9.33 6.24 -3.94
N ASN A 54 8.15 5.77 -3.54
CA ASN A 54 7.87 5.35 -2.16
C ASN A 54 8.58 4.07 -1.73
N LEU A 55 8.98 3.21 -2.68
CA LEU A 55 9.85 2.05 -2.42
C LEU A 55 11.32 2.43 -2.22
N GLY A 56 11.66 3.71 -2.41
CA GLY A 56 13.02 4.22 -2.30
C GLY A 56 13.85 4.01 -3.56
N ASP A 57 13.22 3.72 -4.69
CA ASP A 57 13.91 3.61 -5.98
C ASP A 57 14.16 4.99 -6.58
N ASP A 58 15.21 5.09 -7.40
CA ASP A 58 15.52 6.31 -8.12
C ASP A 58 14.48 6.55 -9.23
N ILE A 59 13.91 7.75 -9.25
CA ILE A 59 13.00 8.20 -10.31
C ILE A 59 13.64 9.31 -11.12
N LYS A 60 13.28 9.41 -12.41
CA LYS A 60 13.73 10.52 -13.26
C LYS A 60 13.08 11.83 -12.81
N GLU A 61 13.84 12.92 -12.84
CA GLU A 61 13.29 14.24 -12.47
C GLU A 61 12.13 14.65 -13.39
N GLU A 62 12.21 14.35 -14.68
CA GLU A 62 11.13 14.58 -15.66
C GLU A 62 9.82 13.87 -15.26
N ASP A 63 9.91 12.63 -14.78
CA ASP A 63 8.74 11.87 -14.31
C ASP A 63 8.21 12.49 -13.00
N ARG A 64 9.10 12.96 -12.13
CA ARG A 64 8.72 13.65 -10.89
C ARG A 64 7.95 14.94 -11.17
N GLU A 65 8.49 15.83 -12.00
CA GLU A 65 7.86 17.10 -12.39
C GLU A 65 6.50 16.87 -13.07
N LYS A 66 6.40 15.85 -13.92
CA LYS A 66 5.18 15.55 -14.67
C LYS A 66 4.07 14.96 -13.81
N TYR A 67 4.40 14.06 -12.87
CA TYR A 67 3.39 13.28 -12.17
C TYR A 67 3.09 13.77 -10.77
N PHE A 68 4.01 14.47 -10.10
CA PHE A 68 3.81 14.89 -8.71
C PHE A 68 2.98 16.17 -8.62
N SER A 69 1.92 16.13 -7.81
CA SER A 69 1.12 17.30 -7.49
C SER A 69 0.50 17.21 -6.09
N ALA A 70 0.10 18.36 -5.54
CA ALA A 70 -0.63 18.41 -4.27
C ALA A 70 -1.94 17.61 -4.33
N HIS A 71 -2.67 17.70 -5.44
CA HIS A 71 -3.92 16.98 -5.66
C HIS A 71 -3.73 15.46 -5.64
N ARG A 72 -2.62 14.95 -6.20
CA ARG A 72 -2.28 13.51 -6.16
C ARG A 72 -1.73 13.04 -4.81
N GLY A 73 -1.83 13.86 -3.76
CA GLY A 73 -1.63 13.49 -2.37
C GLY A 73 -0.42 14.09 -1.67
N GLY A 74 0.32 15.00 -2.31
CA GLY A 74 1.34 15.84 -1.66
C GLY A 74 2.32 15.09 -0.76
N SER A 75 2.73 15.73 0.35
CA SER A 75 3.66 15.13 1.33
C SER A 75 3.03 14.04 2.19
N GLN A 76 1.70 14.01 2.37
CA GLN A 76 0.99 12.94 3.09
C GLN A 76 1.24 11.54 2.49
N GLY A 77 1.56 11.48 1.19
CA GLY A 77 1.84 10.25 0.46
C GLY A 77 3.32 9.88 0.32
N ASP A 78 4.25 10.57 1.00
CA ASP A 78 5.68 10.21 1.01
C ASP A 78 5.99 9.23 2.15
N TYR A 79 6.31 7.99 1.79
CA TYR A 79 6.56 6.88 2.72
C TYR A 79 8.04 6.42 2.73
N ARG A 80 8.94 7.17 2.09
CA ARG A 80 10.27 6.68 1.71
C ARG A 80 11.23 6.42 2.84
N GLU A 81 11.03 7.09 3.97
CA GLU A 81 11.90 7.02 5.14
C GLU A 81 12.18 5.55 5.51
N ASP A 82 13.44 5.14 5.38
CA ASP A 82 13.96 3.80 5.65
C ASP A 82 13.20 2.64 4.97
N MET A 83 12.51 2.88 3.85
CA MET A 83 11.65 1.86 3.23
C MET A 83 12.43 0.60 2.82
N LYS A 84 13.65 0.76 2.28
CA LYS A 84 14.51 -0.38 1.89
C LYS A 84 14.88 -1.25 3.09
N ASP A 85 15.22 -0.64 4.23
CA ASP A 85 15.57 -1.37 5.45
C ASP A 85 14.34 -2.04 6.08
N LYS A 86 13.19 -1.37 6.05
CA LYS A 86 11.90 -1.94 6.48
C LYS A 86 11.53 -3.18 5.67
N ILE A 87 11.68 -3.13 4.33
CA ILE A 87 11.48 -4.28 3.44
C ILE A 87 12.47 -5.40 3.79
N ALA A 88 13.76 -5.09 3.94
CA ALA A 88 14.78 -6.08 4.27
C ALA A 88 14.49 -6.80 5.59
N ASN A 89 14.04 -6.07 6.62
CA ASN A 89 13.66 -6.63 7.91
C ASN A 89 12.43 -7.56 7.80
N VAL A 90 11.41 -7.18 7.03
CA VAL A 90 10.25 -8.06 6.77
C VAL A 90 10.65 -9.35 6.06
N VAL A 91 11.47 -9.23 5.01
CA VAL A 91 11.99 -10.39 4.25
C VAL A 91 12.77 -11.32 5.17
N ASP A 92 13.69 -10.78 5.96
CA ASP A 92 14.49 -11.56 6.92
C ASP A 92 13.61 -12.29 7.94
N CYS A 93 12.62 -11.59 8.48
CA CYS A 93 11.64 -12.14 9.42
C CYS A 93 10.85 -13.30 8.81
N LEU A 94 10.32 -13.14 7.58
CA LEU A 94 9.50 -14.18 6.93
C LEU A 94 10.31 -15.38 6.47
N ILE A 95 11.59 -15.22 6.12
CA ILE A 95 12.48 -16.32 5.77
C ILE A 95 12.86 -17.13 7.02
N LYS A 96 13.34 -16.45 8.08
CA LYS A 96 13.81 -17.14 9.30
C LYS A 96 12.67 -17.63 10.19
N PHE A 97 11.56 -16.90 10.20
CA PHE A 97 10.42 -17.13 11.08
C PHE A 97 9.09 -17.00 10.30
N PRO A 98 8.77 -17.93 9.39
CA PRO A 98 7.62 -17.80 8.47
C PRO A 98 6.25 -17.69 9.14
N ARG A 99 6.13 -18.04 10.43
CA ARG A 99 4.91 -17.90 11.24
C ARG A 99 4.96 -16.71 12.20
N SER A 100 5.96 -15.84 12.06
CA SER A 100 6.15 -14.67 12.90
C SER A 100 5.02 -13.66 12.69
N LYS A 101 4.57 -13.07 13.79
CA LYS A 101 3.61 -11.95 13.80
C LYS A 101 4.32 -10.59 13.77
N ARG A 102 5.64 -10.58 13.54
CA ARG A 102 6.50 -9.39 13.61
C ARG A 102 7.03 -8.94 12.24
N ALA A 103 6.56 -9.56 11.15
CA ALA A 103 6.84 -9.10 9.80
C ALA A 103 5.94 -7.88 9.51
N VAL A 104 6.35 -6.71 9.99
CA VAL A 104 5.57 -5.48 9.95
C VAL A 104 6.40 -4.32 9.40
N ILE A 105 5.78 -3.52 8.55
CA ILE A 105 6.26 -2.19 8.16
C ILE A 105 5.39 -1.16 8.88
N THR A 106 6.00 -0.32 9.69
CA THR A 106 5.35 0.83 10.32
C THR A 106 5.75 2.10 9.59
N ILE A 107 4.77 2.94 9.28
CA ILE A 107 4.99 4.31 8.84
C ILE A 107 4.94 5.18 10.11
N PRO A 108 6.08 5.78 10.52
CA PRO A 108 6.14 6.53 11.75
C PRO A 108 5.05 7.59 11.81
N ASN A 109 4.44 7.71 12.97
CA ASN A 109 3.75 8.91 13.37
C ASN A 109 4.51 9.46 14.58
N THR A 110 4.58 10.77 14.72
CA THR A 110 4.99 11.33 16.00
C THR A 110 3.89 11.04 17.03
N SER A 111 4.25 10.86 18.30
CA SER A 111 3.24 10.65 19.36
C SER A 111 2.40 11.90 19.64
N THR A 112 2.80 13.03 19.06
CA THR A 112 2.17 14.35 19.15
C THR A 112 2.14 14.98 17.75
N PRO A 113 1.28 14.46 16.84
CA PRO A 113 1.22 14.97 15.47
C PRO A 113 0.82 16.44 15.49
N LYS A 114 1.52 17.25 14.70
CA LYS A 114 1.14 18.63 14.44
C LYS A 114 -0.10 18.63 13.56
N HIS A 115 -1.14 19.36 13.97
CA HIS A 115 -2.41 19.40 13.25
C HIS A 115 -2.43 20.48 12.16
N GLU A 116 -1.42 21.33 12.15
CA GLU A 116 -1.23 22.44 11.22
C GLU A 116 -0.42 22.07 9.97
N ASN A 117 0.10 20.84 9.86
CA ASN A 117 0.86 20.40 8.69
C ASN A 117 0.44 19.02 8.19
N ASP A 118 0.76 18.77 6.92
CA ASP A 118 0.46 17.53 6.20
C ASP A 118 1.51 16.43 6.41
N ASP A 119 2.69 16.78 6.93
CA ASP A 119 3.81 15.86 7.04
C ASP A 119 3.54 14.78 8.10
N ASP A 120 2.90 15.13 9.21
CA ASP A 120 2.48 14.17 10.24
C ASP A 120 1.18 13.41 9.85
N ALA A 121 0.50 13.85 8.79
CA ALA A 121 -0.80 13.36 8.38
C ALA A 121 -0.75 12.16 7.40
N LYS A 122 0.33 11.36 7.42
CA LYS A 122 0.44 10.16 6.56
C LYS A 122 -0.78 9.25 6.68
N CYS A 123 -1.26 8.75 5.55
CA CYS A 123 -2.49 7.95 5.50
C CYS A 123 -2.26 6.51 5.95
N MET A 124 -1.25 5.83 5.40
CA MET A 124 -0.87 4.47 5.84
C MET A 124 -0.13 4.55 7.18
N ARG A 125 -0.44 3.62 8.10
CA ARG A 125 0.22 3.54 9.42
C ARG A 125 1.00 2.27 9.62
N GLU A 126 0.45 1.15 9.20
CA GLU A 126 1.14 -0.13 9.33
C GLU A 126 0.67 -1.14 8.29
N MET A 127 1.56 -2.07 7.99
CA MET A 127 1.29 -3.21 7.13
C MET A 127 1.94 -4.47 7.71
N HIS A 128 1.12 -5.46 8.01
CA HIS A 128 1.55 -6.75 8.57
C HIS A 128 1.55 -7.79 7.47
N PHE A 129 2.67 -8.47 7.27
CA PHE A 129 2.86 -9.47 6.22
C PHE A 129 2.84 -10.87 6.81
N TYR A 130 2.31 -11.83 6.06
CA TYR A 130 2.33 -13.23 6.45
C TYR A 130 2.31 -14.15 5.23
N LEU A 131 2.92 -15.33 5.37
CA LEU A 131 2.88 -16.38 4.36
C LEU A 131 1.75 -17.36 4.67
N ASP A 132 0.98 -17.71 3.65
CA ASP A 132 0.06 -18.85 3.68
C ASP A 132 0.34 -19.74 2.46
N GLY A 133 1.03 -20.86 2.70
CA GLY A 133 1.67 -21.64 1.64
C GLY A 133 2.65 -20.79 0.82
N ASN A 134 2.46 -20.76 -0.51
CA ASN A 134 3.27 -19.99 -1.46
C ASN A 134 2.65 -18.61 -1.80
N ALA A 135 1.77 -18.09 -0.95
CA ALA A 135 1.16 -16.77 -1.11
C ALA A 135 1.62 -15.82 0.01
N LEU A 136 2.14 -14.65 -0.37
CA LEU A 136 2.38 -13.52 0.52
C LEU A 136 1.09 -12.71 0.66
N ASN A 137 0.53 -12.72 1.85
CA ASN A 137 -0.65 -11.95 2.22
C ASN A 137 -0.26 -10.80 3.14
N ALA A 138 -1.15 -9.83 3.28
CA ALA A 138 -0.94 -8.73 4.21
C ALA A 138 -2.23 -8.17 4.82
N THR A 139 -2.07 -7.43 5.90
CA THR A 139 -3.10 -6.57 6.49
C THR A 139 -2.57 -5.14 6.53
N VAL A 140 -3.29 -4.18 5.97
CA VAL A 140 -2.93 -2.75 6.01
C VAL A 140 -3.90 -1.94 6.84
N LEU A 141 -3.36 -1.05 7.67
CA LEU A 141 -4.10 -0.04 8.41
C LEU A 141 -3.85 1.34 7.81
N MET A 142 -4.93 1.95 7.34
CA MET A 142 -4.97 3.33 6.88
C MET A 142 -5.72 4.17 7.93
N ARG A 143 -5.09 5.24 8.41
CA ARG A 143 -5.75 6.27 9.24
C ARG A 143 -6.88 6.95 8.46
N ALA A 144 -6.68 7.17 7.17
CA ALA A 144 -7.68 7.73 6.29
C ALA A 144 -7.44 7.27 4.85
N GLN A 145 -8.51 7.20 4.07
CA GLN A 145 -8.45 6.95 2.63
C GLN A 145 -9.43 7.88 1.92
N ALA A 146 -8.95 8.67 0.96
CA ALA A 146 -9.79 9.34 -0.02
C ALA A 146 -10.00 8.40 -1.21
N ALA A 147 -11.24 8.15 -1.63
CA ALA A 147 -11.52 7.21 -2.71
C ALA A 147 -10.80 7.60 -4.01
N GLU A 148 -10.73 8.89 -4.34
CA GLU A 148 -10.00 9.38 -5.52
C GLU A 148 -8.50 9.02 -5.50
N ILE A 149 -7.89 8.92 -4.30
CA ILE A 149 -6.47 8.61 -4.09
C ILE A 149 -6.23 7.09 -3.94
N PHE A 150 -7.29 6.29 -3.80
CA PHE A 150 -7.18 4.84 -3.64
C PHE A 150 -6.32 4.18 -4.73
N PRO A 151 -6.48 4.50 -6.03
CA PRO A 151 -5.60 4.01 -7.09
C PRO A 151 -4.10 4.08 -6.78
N LYS A 152 -3.63 5.24 -6.32
CA LYS A 152 -2.22 5.45 -5.96
C LYS A 152 -1.80 4.60 -4.78
N ASN A 153 -2.62 4.61 -3.71
CA ASN A 153 -2.28 3.92 -2.47
C ASN A 153 -2.29 2.41 -2.65
N ILE A 154 -3.31 1.85 -3.34
CA ILE A 154 -3.40 0.40 -3.55
C ILE A 154 -2.29 -0.09 -4.50
N HIS A 155 -1.91 0.73 -5.49
CA HIS A 155 -0.80 0.37 -6.37
C HIS A 155 0.54 0.34 -5.61
N PHE A 156 0.78 1.31 -4.72
CA PHE A 156 1.96 1.27 -3.85
C PHE A 156 1.96 0.05 -2.93
N VAL A 157 0.84 -0.25 -2.28
CA VAL A 157 0.70 -1.43 -1.41
C VAL A 157 0.95 -2.73 -2.21
N GLY A 158 0.37 -2.86 -3.40
CA GLY A 158 0.61 -4.01 -4.27
C GLY A 158 2.07 -4.12 -4.72
N SER A 159 2.69 -3.00 -5.12
CA SER A 159 4.12 -2.96 -5.48
C SER A 159 5.02 -3.35 -4.32
N LEU A 160 4.68 -2.95 -3.09
CA LEU A 160 5.39 -3.33 -1.89
C LEU A 160 5.25 -4.84 -1.58
N MET A 161 4.05 -5.40 -1.71
CA MET A 161 3.85 -6.85 -1.58
C MET A 161 4.65 -7.61 -2.64
N ASP A 162 4.61 -7.16 -3.90
CA ASP A 162 5.34 -7.78 -4.99
C ASP A 162 6.86 -7.72 -4.78
N LYS A 163 7.38 -6.59 -4.28
CA LYS A 163 8.79 -6.45 -3.91
C LYS A 163 9.20 -7.43 -2.81
N VAL A 164 8.39 -7.57 -1.76
CA VAL A 164 8.68 -8.54 -0.68
C VAL A 164 8.60 -9.98 -1.20
N ALA A 165 7.57 -10.33 -1.98
CA ALA A 165 7.38 -11.67 -2.52
C ALA A 165 8.50 -12.07 -3.49
N SER A 166 8.90 -11.18 -4.38
CA SER A 166 10.01 -11.39 -5.31
C SER A 166 11.33 -11.55 -4.57
N THR A 167 11.65 -10.69 -3.61
CA THR A 167 12.91 -10.81 -2.83
C THR A 167 12.96 -12.09 -2.00
N ILE A 168 11.85 -12.53 -1.41
CA ILE A 168 11.80 -13.85 -0.74
C ILE A 168 12.03 -14.97 -1.74
N SER A 169 11.36 -14.92 -2.91
CA SER A 169 11.51 -15.94 -3.96
C SER A 169 12.94 -16.04 -4.47
N GLU A 170 13.60 -14.91 -4.72
CA GLU A 170 15.01 -14.88 -5.15
C GLU A 170 15.93 -15.52 -4.12
N LYS A 171 15.76 -15.18 -2.83
CA LYS A 171 16.56 -15.76 -1.75
C LYS A 171 16.31 -17.25 -1.57
N LYS A 172 15.06 -17.70 -1.72
CA LYS A 172 14.65 -19.10 -1.59
C LYS A 172 14.93 -19.97 -2.81
N ALA A 173 14.99 -19.39 -4.01
CA ALA A 173 15.37 -20.11 -5.22
C ALA A 173 16.81 -20.62 -5.14
N LEU A 174 17.68 -19.90 -4.41
CA LEU A 174 19.02 -20.37 -4.07
C LEU A 174 19.00 -21.63 -3.18
N ASP A 175 17.89 -21.88 -2.47
CA ASP A 175 17.67 -23.03 -1.60
C ASP A 175 16.76 -24.10 -2.24
N GLY A 176 16.36 -23.94 -3.51
CA GLY A 176 15.53 -24.89 -4.26
C GLY A 176 14.05 -24.94 -3.85
N GLN A 177 13.52 -23.90 -3.20
CA GLN A 177 12.09 -23.84 -2.80
C GLN A 177 11.19 -23.17 -3.86
N ASP A 178 9.89 -23.42 -3.76
CA ASP A 178 8.86 -22.84 -4.64
C ASP A 178 8.82 -21.31 -4.60
N LYS A 179 8.41 -20.73 -5.74
CA LYS A 179 8.20 -19.29 -5.91
C LYS A 179 7.04 -18.79 -5.05
N ILE A 180 7.25 -17.66 -4.35
CA ILE A 180 6.20 -16.95 -3.62
C ILE A 180 5.46 -16.01 -4.58
N SER A 181 4.13 -16.04 -4.50
CA SER A 181 3.22 -15.18 -5.27
C SER A 181 2.54 -14.17 -4.35
N VAL A 182 2.08 -13.05 -4.91
CA VAL A 182 1.23 -12.09 -4.18
C VAL A 182 -0.16 -12.69 -3.96
N GLY A 183 -0.61 -12.69 -2.71
CA GLY A 183 -1.88 -13.24 -2.25
C GLY A 183 -2.98 -12.19 -2.11
N GLN A 184 -3.52 -12.08 -0.91
CA GLN A 184 -4.62 -11.20 -0.54
C GLN A 184 -4.19 -10.12 0.44
N LEU A 185 -4.94 -9.03 0.46
CA LEU A 185 -4.79 -7.92 1.38
C LEU A 185 -6.08 -7.74 2.19
N PHE A 186 -6.00 -7.81 3.52
CA PHE A 186 -7.02 -7.23 4.37
C PHE A 186 -6.78 -5.72 4.48
N TYR A 187 -7.72 -4.93 3.98
CA TYR A 187 -7.62 -3.49 3.91
C TYR A 187 -8.54 -2.85 4.93
N LEU A 188 -8.01 -2.02 5.83
CA LEU A 188 -8.77 -1.26 6.81
C LEU A 188 -8.46 0.23 6.67
N ALA A 189 -9.48 1.05 6.48
CA ALA A 189 -9.40 2.50 6.61
C ALA A 189 -10.33 2.97 7.73
N THR A 190 -9.78 3.63 8.76
CA THR A 190 -10.61 4.09 9.89
C THR A 190 -11.56 5.22 9.45
N THR A 191 -11.18 5.97 8.42
CA THR A 191 -11.99 7.02 7.80
C THR A 191 -11.89 6.93 6.28
N LEU A 192 -13.02 6.81 5.59
CA LEU A 192 -13.12 6.83 4.14
C LEU A 192 -13.91 8.07 3.71
N VAL A 193 -13.35 8.86 2.80
CA VAL A 193 -13.91 10.10 2.24
C VAL A 193 -13.84 10.09 0.72
N SER A 194 -14.61 10.94 0.03
CA SER A 194 -14.63 11.03 -1.46
C SER A 194 -13.34 11.63 -2.00
N VAL A 195 -13.03 12.84 -1.54
CA VAL A 195 -11.88 13.64 -1.91
C VAL A 195 -10.97 13.86 -0.71
N ARG A 196 -9.75 14.33 -0.98
CA ARG A 196 -8.76 14.63 0.06
C ARG A 196 -9.13 15.84 0.91
N GLU A 197 -9.81 16.83 0.34
CA GLU A 197 -10.16 18.08 1.03
C GLU A 197 -11.25 17.84 2.09
N ASP A 198 -11.05 18.40 3.28
CA ASP A 198 -12.00 18.34 4.42
C ASP A 198 -13.30 19.11 4.13
#